data_AF-A0A2W5ZPZ4-F1
#
_entry.id   AF-A0A2W5ZPZ4-F1
#
_cell.length_a   1.000
_cell.length_b   1.000
_cell.length_c   1.000
_cell.angle_alpha   90.00
_cell.angle_beta   90.00
_cell.angle_gamma   90.00
#
_symmetry.space_group_name_H-M   'P 1'
#
loop_
_entity.id
_entity.type
_entity.pdbx_description
1 polymer ?
#
loop_
_entity_poly.entity_id
_entity_poly.type
_entity_poly.pdbx_seq_one_letter_code
_entity_poly.pdbx_strand_id
1 'polypeptide(L)'
;MTEREDRRRYTRCSFCGKGQDQVRKLVAGPGVYICDLCIDLCQEVLEEDNRSGTSKKTKTGFIPNPKTISSALDQYVIGQEHAKKVLSVQVYNHYKRVSASKMVGDVELTKSNVLLVGPTGCGKTYLAQTLAKILDVPFAIADATSLTEAGYVGEDVENILLRLIQAADFDISRAERGIIYIDEIDKIARKSDNPSITR
;
A
#
# COMPACT_ATOMS: atom_id res chain seq x y z
N MET A 1 61.23 -2.89 -18.32
CA MET A 1 59.87 -2.82 -18.90
C MET A 1 58.88 -3.02 -17.76
N THR A 2 57.97 -2.08 -17.57
CA THR A 2 57.31 -1.76 -16.28
C THR A 2 56.11 -2.66 -15.95
N GLU A 3 56.06 -3.17 -14.72
CA GLU A 3 54.93 -3.91 -14.09
C GLU A 3 53.57 -3.17 -14.11
N ARG A 4 53.58 -1.87 -14.45
CA ARG A 4 52.37 -1.04 -14.63
C ARG A 4 51.60 -1.32 -15.92
N GLU A 5 52.24 -1.87 -16.96
CA GLU A 5 51.57 -2.15 -18.24
C GLU A 5 50.84 -3.50 -18.24
N ASP A 6 51.26 -4.46 -17.40
CA ASP A 6 50.63 -5.78 -17.32
C ASP A 6 49.31 -5.76 -16.53
N ARG A 7 49.14 -4.80 -15.60
CA ARG A 7 47.89 -4.61 -14.85
C ARG A 7 46.72 -4.10 -15.70
N ARG A 8 46.99 -3.57 -16.90
CA ARG A 8 45.95 -3.16 -17.87
C ARG A 8 45.38 -4.34 -18.67
N ARG A 9 46.02 -5.52 -18.63
CA ARG A 9 45.58 -6.69 -19.41
C ARG A 9 44.53 -7.56 -18.73
N TYR A 10 44.23 -7.34 -17.45
CA TYR A 10 43.40 -8.27 -16.67
C TYR A 10 42.26 -7.65 -15.85
N THR A 11 41.81 -6.43 -16.17
CA THR A 11 40.52 -5.92 -15.67
C THR A 11 39.42 -6.30 -16.66
N ARG A 12 38.96 -7.55 -16.56
CA ARG A 12 37.87 -8.11 -17.37
C ARG A 12 36.67 -8.38 -16.50
N CYS A 13 35.47 -8.17 -17.03
CA CYS A 13 34.25 -8.53 -16.34
C CYS A 13 34.22 -10.05 -16.05
N SER A 14 33.98 -10.42 -14.79
CA SER A 14 33.89 -11.80 -14.33
C SER A 14 32.66 -12.55 -14.85
N PHE A 15 31.68 -11.85 -15.44
CA PHE A 15 30.43 -12.43 -15.96
C PHE A 15 30.49 -12.65 -17.48
N CYS A 16 30.93 -11.66 -18.26
CA CYS A 16 30.96 -11.76 -19.73
C CYS A 16 32.36 -11.81 -20.35
N GLY A 17 33.42 -11.67 -19.55
CA GLY A 17 34.81 -11.74 -20.01
C GLY A 17 35.32 -10.53 -20.80
N LYS A 18 34.46 -9.52 -21.04
CA LYS A 18 34.82 -8.29 -21.76
C LYS A 18 35.83 -7.44 -21.00
N GLY A 19 36.78 -6.86 -21.72
CA GLY A 19 37.76 -5.91 -21.18
C GLY A 19 37.18 -4.53 -20.93
N GLN A 20 37.91 -3.70 -20.17
CA GLN A 20 37.57 -2.30 -19.88
C GLN A 20 37.34 -1.46 -21.16
N ASP A 21 38.01 -1.81 -22.25
CA ASP A 21 37.92 -1.16 -23.57
C ASP A 21 36.63 -1.50 -24.33
N GLN A 22 35.95 -2.58 -23.95
CA GLN A 22 34.77 -3.09 -24.65
C GLN A 22 33.45 -2.73 -23.95
N VAL A 23 33.52 -2.02 -22.82
CA VAL A 23 32.37 -1.69 -21.97
C VAL A 23 32.47 -0.23 -21.53
N ARG A 24 31.33 0.43 -21.32
CA ARG A 24 31.33 1.85 -20.94
C ARG A 24 31.84 2.03 -19.51
N LYS A 25 31.52 1.08 -18.63
CA LYS A 25 31.92 1.14 -17.22
C LYS A 25 32.20 -0.26 -16.70
N LEU A 26 33.30 -0.38 -15.96
CA LEU A 26 33.66 -1.58 -15.20
C LEU A 26 33.77 -1.21 -13.73
N VAL A 27 33.03 -1.91 -12.89
CA VAL A 27 32.98 -1.73 -11.44
C VAL A 27 33.86 -2.80 -10.80
N ALA A 28 34.77 -2.38 -9.92
CA ALA A 28 35.67 -3.26 -9.20
C ALA A 28 35.11 -3.61 -7.80
N GLY A 29 35.16 -4.89 -7.45
CA GLY A 29 34.94 -5.40 -6.10
C GLY A 29 36.19 -6.12 -5.56
N PRO A 30 36.12 -6.73 -4.36
CA PRO A 30 37.24 -7.52 -3.81
C PRO A 30 37.58 -8.72 -4.71
N GLY A 31 38.58 -8.57 -5.58
CA GLY A 31 39.06 -9.62 -6.48
C GLY A 31 38.15 -9.94 -7.68
N VAL A 32 37.11 -9.14 -7.93
CA VAL A 32 36.13 -9.37 -9.02
C VAL A 32 35.78 -8.07 -9.73
N TYR A 33 35.29 -8.18 -10.96
CA TYR A 33 34.87 -7.03 -11.76
C TYR A 33 33.54 -7.30 -12.47
N ILE A 34 32.67 -6.29 -12.56
CA ILE A 34 31.39 -6.39 -13.29
C ILE A 34 31.20 -5.18 -14.21
N CYS A 35 30.74 -5.39 -15.44
CA CYS A 35 30.48 -4.31 -16.40
C CYS A 35 29.03 -3.83 -16.36
N ASP A 36 28.79 -2.63 -16.89
CA ASP A 36 27.46 -2.04 -17.01
C ASP A 36 26.46 -2.97 -17.72
N LEU A 37 26.84 -3.58 -18.83
CA LEU A 37 25.98 -4.51 -19.57
C LEU A 37 25.54 -5.73 -18.74
N CYS A 38 26.44 -6.25 -17.89
CA CYS A 38 26.10 -7.38 -17.01
C CYS A 38 25.24 -6.94 -15.82
N ILE A 39 25.40 -5.71 -15.34
CA ILE A 39 24.52 -5.15 -14.30
C ILE A 39 23.10 -5.04 -14.86
N ASP A 40 22.95 -4.50 -16.06
CA ASP A 40 21.64 -4.34 -16.71
C ASP A 40 20.97 -5.72 -16.94
N LEU A 41 21.72 -6.69 -17.48
CA LEU A 41 21.20 -8.05 -17.69
C LEU A 41 20.85 -8.74 -16.36
N CYS A 42 21.67 -8.60 -15.33
CA CYS A 42 21.35 -9.13 -14.01
C CYS A 42 20.09 -8.47 -13.44
N GLN A 43 19.91 -7.17 -13.68
CA GLN A 43 18.70 -6.47 -13.24
C GLN A 43 17.45 -7.01 -13.96
N GLU A 44 17.51 -7.23 -15.27
CA GLU A 44 16.41 -7.82 -16.04
C GLU A 44 16.03 -9.22 -15.52
N VAL A 45 17.02 -10.09 -15.29
CA VAL A 45 16.78 -11.44 -14.74
C VAL A 45 16.18 -11.37 -13.33
N LEU A 46 16.66 -10.46 -12.47
CA LEU A 46 16.10 -10.24 -11.14
C LEU A 46 14.67 -9.68 -11.18
N GLU A 47 14.33 -8.88 -12.20
CA GLU A 47 12.99 -8.36 -12.41
C GLU A 47 12.02 -9.44 -12.93
N GLU A 48 12.49 -10.39 -13.74
CA GLU A 48 11.72 -11.55 -14.19
C GLU A 48 11.45 -12.56 -13.05
N ASP A 49 12.44 -12.84 -12.19
CA ASP A 49 12.26 -13.70 -11.00
C ASP A 49 11.26 -13.10 -9.99
N ASN A 50 11.20 -11.78 -9.85
CA ASN A 50 10.18 -11.12 -9.02
C ASN A 50 8.76 -11.19 -9.61
N ARG A 51 8.59 -11.58 -10.89
CA ARG A 51 7.28 -11.78 -11.53
C ARG A 51 6.78 -13.22 -11.43
N SER A 52 7.69 -14.20 -11.33
CA SER A 52 7.37 -15.63 -11.24
C SER A 52 7.33 -16.14 -9.79
N GLY A 53 8.00 -15.47 -8.84
CA GLY A 53 7.86 -15.71 -7.40
C GLY A 53 6.74 -14.86 -6.78
N THR A 54 5.84 -15.49 -6.02
CA THR A 54 4.73 -14.93 -5.23
C THR A 54 5.18 -14.01 -4.08
N SER A 55 5.96 -12.98 -4.38
CA SER A 55 6.17 -11.85 -3.49
C SER A 55 6.54 -10.65 -4.34
N LYS A 56 5.52 -9.88 -4.75
CA LYS A 56 5.73 -8.49 -5.13
C LYS A 56 6.49 -7.87 -3.97
N LYS A 57 7.80 -7.65 -4.11
CA LYS A 57 8.55 -6.77 -3.23
C LYS A 57 7.81 -5.45 -3.27
N THR A 58 7.02 -5.21 -2.24
CA THR A 58 6.31 -3.96 -2.02
C THR A 58 7.37 -2.89 -2.17
N LYS A 59 7.17 -1.94 -3.08
CA LYS A 59 7.97 -0.72 -3.11
C LYS A 59 7.80 -0.07 -1.74
N THR A 60 8.72 -0.37 -0.83
CA THR A 60 8.74 0.19 0.51
C THR A 60 9.09 1.66 0.33
N GLY A 61 8.08 2.52 0.43
CA GLY A 61 8.29 3.96 0.60
C GLY A 61 7.65 4.88 -0.44
N PHE A 62 7.03 4.38 -1.52
CA PHE A 62 6.30 5.28 -2.42
C PHE A 62 4.85 5.44 -1.96
N ILE A 63 4.61 6.44 -1.11
CA ILE A 63 3.25 6.91 -0.80
C ILE A 63 2.86 7.88 -1.93
N PRO A 64 1.90 7.53 -2.82
CA PRO A 64 1.50 8.41 -3.90
C PRO A 64 0.96 9.72 -3.35
N ASN A 65 1.31 10.83 -3.99
CA ASN A 65 0.83 12.14 -3.53
C ASN A 65 -0.71 12.23 -3.68
N PRO A 66 -1.39 13.07 -2.89
CA PRO A 66 -2.85 13.17 -2.93
C PRO A 66 -3.43 13.53 -4.31
N LYS A 67 -2.70 14.31 -5.12
CA LYS A 67 -3.15 14.68 -6.48
C LYS A 67 -3.18 13.46 -7.39
N THR A 68 -2.18 12.58 -7.30
CA THR A 68 -2.09 11.34 -8.05
C THR A 68 -3.20 10.37 -7.65
N ILE A 69 -3.47 10.24 -6.35
CA ILE A 69 -4.60 9.41 -5.86
C ILE A 69 -5.92 9.95 -6.41
N SER A 70 -6.16 11.26 -6.30
CA SER A 70 -7.40 11.88 -6.82
C SER A 70 -7.53 11.69 -8.32
N SER A 71 -6.46 11.90 -9.09
CA SER A 71 -6.46 11.73 -10.54
C SER A 71 -6.72 10.28 -10.96
N ALA A 72 -6.22 9.32 -10.18
CA ALA A 72 -6.52 7.90 -10.41
C ALA A 72 -8.00 7.59 -10.11
N LEU A 73 -8.56 8.15 -9.03
CA LEU A 73 -9.99 8.03 -8.74
C LEU A 73 -10.86 8.65 -9.82
N ASP A 74 -10.44 9.75 -10.44
CA ASP A 74 -11.16 10.43 -11.52
C ASP A 74 -11.39 9.53 -12.75
N GLN A 75 -10.52 8.54 -12.98
CA GLN A 75 -10.67 7.60 -14.09
C GLN A 75 -11.84 6.63 -13.92
N TYR A 76 -12.32 6.44 -12.69
CA TYR A 76 -13.36 5.48 -12.36
C TYR A 76 -14.62 6.14 -11.77
N VAL A 77 -14.45 7.18 -10.96
CA VAL A 77 -15.56 7.87 -10.26
C VAL A 77 -15.76 9.26 -10.85
N ILE A 78 -16.85 9.41 -11.60
CA ILE A 78 -17.23 10.67 -12.22
C ILE A 78 -17.84 11.62 -11.18
N GLY A 79 -17.35 12.85 -11.14
CA GLY A 79 -17.75 13.85 -10.13
C GLY A 79 -17.26 13.51 -8.73
N GLN A 80 -17.95 13.97 -7.68
CA GLN A 80 -17.55 13.76 -6.29
C GLN A 80 -16.17 14.36 -5.93
N GLU A 81 -15.79 15.48 -6.56
CA GLU A 81 -14.48 16.13 -6.42
C GLU A 81 -14.06 16.37 -4.97
N HIS A 82 -15.00 16.82 -4.14
CA HIS A 82 -14.74 17.04 -2.72
C HIS A 82 -14.39 15.74 -1.99
N ALA A 83 -15.14 14.66 -2.21
CA ALA A 83 -14.90 13.37 -1.58
C ALA A 83 -13.56 12.76 -2.03
N LYS A 84 -13.26 12.81 -3.33
CA LYS A 84 -11.97 12.33 -3.90
C LYS A 84 -10.78 13.07 -3.28
N LYS A 85 -10.87 14.40 -3.16
CA LYS A 85 -9.84 15.22 -2.51
C LYS A 85 -9.65 14.84 -1.04
N VAL A 86 -10.74 14.75 -0.27
CA VAL A 86 -10.68 14.41 1.17
C VAL A 86 -10.05 13.03 1.36
N LEU A 87 -10.53 12.01 0.65
CA LEU A 87 -10.01 10.65 0.74
C LEU A 87 -8.52 10.58 0.38
N SER A 88 -8.13 11.26 -0.70
CA SER A 88 -6.73 11.29 -1.15
C SER A 88 -5.79 11.87 -0.10
N VAL A 89 -6.21 12.95 0.59
CA VAL A 89 -5.42 13.55 1.68
C VAL A 89 -5.39 12.64 2.91
N GLN A 90 -6.53 12.05 3.28
CA GLN A 90 -6.64 11.22 4.48
C GLN A 90 -5.82 9.92 4.37
N VAL A 91 -5.86 9.25 3.21
CA VAL A 91 -5.01 8.07 2.97
C VAL A 91 -3.54 8.44 3.02
N TYR A 92 -3.14 9.53 2.36
CA TYR A 92 -1.76 9.99 2.37
C TYR A 92 -1.25 10.24 3.81
N ASN A 93 -2.07 10.90 4.63
CA ASN A 93 -1.75 11.13 6.04
C ASN A 93 -1.72 9.83 6.86
N HIS A 94 -2.64 8.89 6.62
CA HIS A 94 -2.62 7.58 7.28
C HIS A 94 -1.32 6.81 6.99
N TYR A 95 -0.87 6.76 5.74
CA TYR A 95 0.38 6.08 5.40
C TYR A 95 1.62 6.79 5.91
N LYS A 96 1.61 8.13 5.95
CA LYS A 96 2.66 8.87 6.66
C LYS A 96 2.71 8.50 8.13
N ARG A 97 1.56 8.42 8.80
CA ARG A 97 1.46 8.05 10.22
C ARG A 97 1.97 6.63 10.48
N VAL A 98 1.52 5.64 9.71
CA VAL A 98 1.95 4.23 9.81
C VAL A 98 3.45 4.07 9.54
N SER A 99 4.03 4.92 8.69
CA SER A 99 5.47 4.88 8.41
C SER A 99 6.30 5.63 9.46
N ALA A 100 5.76 6.71 10.04
CA ALA A 100 6.44 7.57 11.01
C ALA A 100 6.38 7.07 12.45
N SER A 101 5.41 6.21 12.80
CA SER A 101 5.29 5.59 14.13
C SER A 101 6.51 4.77 14.56
N LYS A 102 7.48 4.53 13.67
CA LYS A 102 8.77 3.89 13.97
C LYS A 102 9.92 4.85 14.28
N MET A 103 9.78 6.16 14.05
CA MET A 103 10.95 7.09 14.06
C MET A 103 10.75 8.45 14.75
N VAL A 104 9.55 8.83 15.21
CA VAL A 104 9.33 10.18 15.79
C VAL A 104 8.92 10.05 17.25
N GLY A 105 9.77 10.53 18.17
CA GLY A 105 9.50 10.54 19.61
C GLY A 105 8.26 11.36 19.98
N ASP A 106 7.67 11.03 21.14
CA ASP A 106 6.60 11.66 21.96
C ASP A 106 5.45 12.47 21.31
N VAL A 107 5.37 12.53 19.99
CA VAL A 107 4.30 13.19 19.23
C VAL A 107 3.34 12.11 18.75
N GLU A 108 2.24 11.95 19.48
CA GLU A 108 1.16 11.05 19.09
C GLU A 108 0.40 11.63 17.90
N LEU A 109 0.62 11.04 16.71
CA LEU A 109 -0.17 11.34 15.53
C LEU A 109 -1.56 10.70 15.67
N THR A 110 -2.60 11.54 15.75
CA THR A 110 -3.99 11.07 15.85
C THR A 110 -4.49 10.48 14.53
N LYS A 111 -5.27 9.40 14.63
CA LYS A 111 -5.93 8.80 13.46
C LYS A 111 -7.17 9.62 13.11
N SER A 112 -7.31 9.99 11.84
CA SER A 112 -8.51 10.62 11.30
C SER A 112 -9.25 9.63 10.40
N ASN A 113 -10.46 9.24 10.80
CA ASN A 113 -11.35 8.41 9.97
C ASN A 113 -12.21 9.31 9.08
N VAL A 114 -12.83 8.75 8.03
CA VAL A 114 -13.69 9.47 7.10
C VAL A 114 -15.12 8.98 7.19
N LEU A 115 -16.07 9.92 7.30
CA LEU A 115 -17.49 9.65 7.15
C LEU A 115 -17.94 10.16 5.77
N LEU A 116 -18.45 9.26 4.92
CA LEU A 116 -18.99 9.62 3.61
C LEU A 116 -20.50 9.80 3.71
N VAL A 117 -20.97 11.03 3.49
CA VAL A 117 -22.40 11.38 3.51
C VAL A 117 -22.87 11.69 2.09
N GLY A 118 -23.98 11.09 1.69
CA GLY A 118 -24.59 11.31 0.39
C GLY A 118 -25.77 10.37 0.13
N PRO A 119 -26.60 10.66 -0.89
CA PRO A 119 -27.78 9.85 -1.20
C PRO A 119 -27.40 8.41 -1.59
N THR A 120 -28.39 7.52 -1.61
CA THR A 120 -28.20 6.16 -2.15
C THR A 120 -27.80 6.22 -3.62
N GLY A 121 -26.97 5.28 -4.06
CA GLY A 121 -26.55 5.19 -5.47
C GLY A 121 -25.54 6.23 -5.97
N CYS A 122 -25.05 7.17 -5.14
CA CYS A 122 -24.05 8.16 -5.58
C CYS A 122 -22.59 7.65 -5.66
N GLY A 123 -22.37 6.36 -5.43
CA GLY A 123 -21.06 5.72 -5.57
C GLY A 123 -20.17 5.72 -4.33
N LYS A 124 -20.70 5.89 -3.11
CA LYS A 124 -19.90 5.84 -1.85
C LYS A 124 -19.09 4.54 -1.72
N THR A 125 -19.78 3.40 -1.82
CA THR A 125 -19.16 2.07 -1.73
C THR A 125 -18.17 1.83 -2.88
N TYR A 126 -18.53 2.25 -4.10
CA TYR A 126 -17.67 2.13 -5.28
C TYR A 126 -16.40 2.98 -5.16
N LEU A 127 -16.50 4.19 -4.59
CA LEU A 127 -15.37 5.08 -4.35
C LEU A 127 -14.36 4.44 -3.38
N ALA A 128 -14.84 3.86 -2.27
CA ALA A 128 -13.99 3.17 -1.30
C ALA A 128 -13.30 1.92 -1.91
N GLN A 129 -14.05 1.11 -2.66
CA GLN A 129 -13.52 -0.07 -3.36
C GLN A 129 -12.46 0.32 -4.40
N THR A 130 -12.71 1.37 -5.18
CA THR A 130 -11.79 1.84 -6.22
C THR A 130 -10.51 2.36 -5.58
N LEU A 131 -10.61 3.12 -4.48
CA LEU A 131 -9.46 3.60 -3.72
C LEU A 131 -8.56 2.45 -3.26
N ALA A 132 -9.14 1.39 -2.69
CA ALA A 132 -8.38 0.23 -2.25
C ALA A 132 -7.67 -0.49 -3.43
N LYS A 133 -8.35 -0.62 -4.58
CA LYS A 133 -7.77 -1.20 -5.80
C LYS A 133 -6.60 -0.37 -6.35
N ILE A 134 -6.75 0.95 -6.41
CA ILE A 134 -5.70 1.86 -6.89
C ILE A 134 -4.45 1.77 -6.00
N LEU A 135 -4.63 1.59 -4.69
CA LEU A 135 -3.55 1.55 -3.71
C LEU A 135 -2.96 0.16 -3.50
N ASP A 136 -3.55 -0.90 -4.09
CA ASP A 136 -3.16 -2.31 -3.91
C ASP A 136 -3.07 -2.71 -2.42
N VAL A 137 -4.08 -2.34 -1.63
CA VAL A 137 -4.14 -2.61 -0.19
C VAL A 137 -5.31 -3.51 0.22
N PRO A 138 -5.19 -4.24 1.34
CA PRO A 138 -6.28 -5.06 1.87
C PRO A 138 -7.54 -4.24 2.11
N PHE A 139 -8.70 -4.81 1.79
CA PHE A 139 -9.99 -4.14 1.91
C PHE A 139 -11.01 -5.04 2.58
N ALA A 140 -11.69 -4.53 3.60
CA ALA A 140 -12.79 -5.19 4.26
C ALA A 140 -14.04 -4.31 4.19
N ILE A 141 -15.17 -4.93 3.84
CA ILE A 141 -16.49 -4.30 3.86
C ILE A 141 -17.29 -4.92 5.01
N ALA A 142 -17.98 -4.07 5.75
CA ALA A 142 -18.95 -4.48 6.76
C ALA A 142 -20.22 -3.64 6.64
N ASP A 143 -21.35 -4.24 6.97
CA ASP A 143 -22.63 -3.54 7.09
C ASP A 143 -22.90 -3.27 8.57
N ALA A 144 -23.10 -2.00 8.94
CA ALA A 144 -23.34 -1.62 10.33
C ALA A 144 -24.58 -2.28 10.93
N THR A 145 -25.60 -2.61 10.14
CA THR A 145 -26.84 -3.25 10.63
C THR A 145 -26.62 -4.67 11.15
N SER A 146 -25.58 -5.33 10.62
CA SER A 146 -25.24 -6.71 10.97
C SER A 146 -24.41 -6.81 12.25
N LEU A 147 -23.84 -5.69 12.72
CA LEU A 147 -22.96 -5.65 13.88
C LEU A 147 -23.79 -5.69 15.16
N THR A 148 -23.47 -6.62 16.06
CA THR A 148 -24.12 -6.71 17.36
C THR A 148 -23.10 -6.72 18.50
N GLU A 149 -23.43 -6.02 19.59
CA GLU A 149 -22.55 -5.84 20.75
C GLU A 149 -22.37 -7.12 21.56
N ALA A 150 -23.33 -8.04 21.50
CA ALA A 150 -23.38 -9.22 22.37
C ALA A 150 -23.04 -10.55 21.67
N GLY A 151 -22.62 -10.54 20.38
CA GLY A 151 -22.15 -11.73 19.66
C GLY A 151 -23.13 -12.90 19.54
N TYR A 152 -24.39 -12.74 19.97
CA TYR A 152 -25.34 -13.85 20.07
C TYR A 152 -26.13 -14.09 18.77
N VAL A 153 -26.30 -13.04 17.96
CA VAL A 153 -26.87 -13.06 16.60
C VAL A 153 -26.27 -11.86 15.85
N GLY A 154 -25.50 -12.06 14.79
CA GLY A 154 -24.87 -10.97 14.02
C GLY A 154 -23.40 -11.22 13.67
N GLU A 155 -22.80 -10.29 12.92
CA GLU A 155 -21.37 -10.27 12.63
C GLU A 155 -20.61 -9.57 13.77
N ASP A 156 -19.59 -10.23 14.32
CA ASP A 156 -18.70 -9.64 15.33
C ASP A 156 -17.78 -8.57 14.67
N VAL A 157 -17.49 -7.50 15.39
CA VAL A 157 -16.52 -6.47 14.98
C VAL A 157 -15.14 -7.09 14.74
N GLU A 158 -14.77 -8.11 15.50
CA GLU A 158 -13.51 -8.84 15.31
C GLU A 158 -13.44 -9.57 13.96
N ASN A 159 -14.58 -10.03 13.44
CA ASN A 159 -14.63 -10.68 12.13
C ASN A 159 -14.28 -9.71 10.98
N ILE A 160 -14.55 -8.41 11.13
CA ILE A 160 -14.14 -7.41 10.12
C ILE A 160 -12.61 -7.34 10.05
N LEU A 161 -11.94 -7.36 11.21
CA LEU A 161 -10.48 -7.36 11.29
C LEU A 161 -9.92 -8.67 10.73
N LEU A 162 -10.53 -9.81 11.04
CA LEU A 162 -10.14 -11.10 10.49
C LEU A 162 -10.23 -11.10 8.96
N ARG A 163 -11.31 -10.58 8.38
CA ARG A 163 -11.45 -10.43 6.91
C ARG A 163 -10.36 -9.54 6.32
N LEU A 164 -10.01 -8.45 7.00
CA LEU A 164 -8.93 -7.56 6.54
C LEU A 164 -7.57 -8.28 6.56
N ILE A 165 -7.28 -9.04 7.61
CA ILE A 165 -6.05 -9.84 7.74
C ILE A 165 -6.01 -10.95 6.70
N GLN A 166 -7.13 -11.63 6.44
CA GLN A 166 -7.25 -12.61 5.36
C GLN A 166 -6.99 -11.97 3.99
N ALA A 167 -7.57 -10.80 3.71
CA ALA A 167 -7.31 -10.03 2.49
C ALA A 167 -5.86 -9.51 2.40
N ALA A 168 -5.13 -9.54 3.51
CA ALA A 168 -3.71 -9.23 3.59
C ALA A 168 -2.81 -10.48 3.50
N ASP A 169 -3.36 -11.66 3.20
CA ASP A 169 -2.64 -12.93 3.20
C ASP A 169 -1.95 -13.21 4.56
N PHE A 170 -2.61 -12.80 5.65
CA PHE A 170 -2.11 -12.86 7.03
C PHE A 170 -0.85 -12.00 7.31
N ASP A 171 -0.48 -11.07 6.41
CA ASP A 171 0.57 -10.08 6.64
C ASP A 171 0.02 -8.89 7.45
N ILE A 172 0.44 -8.81 8.72
CA ILE A 172 0.05 -7.73 9.64
C ILE A 172 0.53 -6.36 9.16
N SER A 173 1.75 -6.25 8.61
CA SER A 173 2.28 -4.97 8.12
C SER A 173 1.48 -4.47 6.91
N ARG A 174 0.96 -5.39 6.10
CA ARG A 174 0.06 -5.06 4.99
C ARG A 174 -1.34 -4.73 5.49
N ALA A 175 -1.86 -5.44 6.48
CA ALA A 175 -3.16 -5.16 7.11
C ALA A 175 -3.21 -3.78 7.79
N GLU A 176 -2.12 -3.29 8.39
CA GLU A 176 -2.02 -1.94 8.96
C GLU A 176 -2.26 -0.81 7.93
N ARG A 177 -2.00 -1.11 6.65
CA ARG A 177 -2.25 -0.21 5.51
C ARG A 177 -3.61 -0.44 4.85
N GLY A 178 -4.36 -1.42 5.34
CA GLY A 178 -5.66 -1.80 4.83
C GLY A 178 -6.73 -0.75 5.09
N ILE A 179 -7.84 -0.86 4.36
CA ILE A 179 -8.99 0.02 4.44
C ILE A 179 -10.19 -0.81 4.91
N ILE A 180 -10.88 -0.32 5.93
CA ILE A 180 -12.17 -0.86 6.40
C ILE A 180 -13.25 0.13 5.97
N TYR A 181 -14.27 -0.37 5.28
CA TYR A 181 -15.46 0.39 4.90
C TYR A 181 -16.69 -0.17 5.62
N ILE A 182 -17.38 0.69 6.37
CA ILE A 182 -18.60 0.35 7.09
C ILE A 182 -19.77 1.07 6.39
N ASP A 183 -20.67 0.30 5.79
CA ASP A 183 -21.88 0.83 5.14
C ASP A 183 -23.06 0.91 6.13
N GLU A 184 -24.12 1.60 5.74
CA GLU A 184 -25.39 1.72 6.50
C GLU A 184 -25.25 2.22 7.95
N ILE A 185 -24.23 3.04 8.22
CA ILE A 185 -23.98 3.61 9.56
C ILE A 185 -25.16 4.46 10.09
N ASP A 186 -26.00 4.97 9.21
CA ASP A 186 -27.21 5.71 9.58
C ASP A 186 -28.25 4.82 10.27
N LYS A 187 -28.22 3.50 10.06
CA LYS A 187 -29.21 2.56 10.62
C LYS A 187 -29.00 2.28 12.10
N ILE A 188 -27.76 2.36 12.57
CA ILE A 188 -27.41 2.14 13.99
C ILE A 188 -27.61 3.42 14.84
N ALA A 189 -27.84 4.56 14.22
CA ALA A 189 -28.04 5.84 14.92
C ALA A 189 -29.46 5.99 15.54
N ARG A 190 -30.30 4.95 15.49
CA ARG A 190 -31.62 4.98 16.12
C ARG A 190 -31.47 5.05 17.63
N LYS A 191 -31.64 6.26 18.18
CA LYS A 191 -31.95 6.44 19.60
C LYS A 191 -33.27 5.74 19.86
N SER A 192 -33.27 4.68 20.66
CA SER A 192 -34.44 4.37 21.47
C SER A 192 -34.64 5.54 22.41
N ASP A 193 -35.51 6.49 22.05
CA ASP A 193 -36.13 7.34 23.06
C ASP A 193 -36.83 6.38 24.00
N ASN A 194 -36.20 6.14 25.14
CA ASN A 194 -36.69 5.25 26.19
C ASN A 194 -38.01 5.87 26.67
N PRO A 195 -39.20 5.38 26.29
CA PRO A 195 -40.40 5.80 26.97
C PRO A 195 -40.31 5.05 28.29
N SER A 196 -39.86 5.74 29.33
CA SER A 196 -39.84 5.23 30.69
C SER A 196 -41.21 4.59 31.00
N ILE A 197 -41.28 3.26 30.86
CA ILE A 197 -42.36 2.45 31.40
C ILE A 197 -42.06 2.39 32.89
N THR A 198 -42.49 3.42 33.60
CA THR A 198 -42.76 3.35 35.03
C THR A 198 -44.27 3.28 35.18
N ARG A 199 -44.77 2.07 35.42
CA ARG A 199 -46.00 1.81 36.15
C ARG A 199 -45.61 1.21 37.48
#